data_AF-A0A6F8ZYD7-F1
#
_entry.id   AF-A0A6F8ZYD7-F1
#
_cell.length_a   1.000
_cell.length_b   1.000
_cell.length_c   1.000
_cell.angle_alpha   90.00
_cell.angle_beta   90.00
_cell.angle_gamma   90.00
#
_symmetry.space_group_name_H-M   'P 1'
#
loop_
_entity.id
_entity.type
_entity.pdbx_description
1 polymer ?
#
loop_
_entity_poly.entity_id
_entity_poly.type
_entity_poly.pdbx_seq_one_letter_code
_entity_poly.pdbx_strand_id
1 'polypeptide(L)'
;MFFLFLCVFQLDPQTVQSKNWHMDVIEMNGIKVEFSMKRERSKVPYIVRQCIEEVEKRGIDEVGIYRISGVATDIQALKAAFDTNTKDILVMLSDMDINAIAGTLKLYFRELPEPLLTDRLYPAFMEGIALSDPAAKENCMMHLLRSLPDPNLITFLSLLEHLKRVADKEPINKMSLHNLGTVFGPTLLRPSESEVSKGHITLASDIWSHDVMAQVQVLLYYLQHPPISFAELKRNTLYFSTDV
;
A
#
# COMPACT_ATOMS: atom_id res chain seq x y z
N MET A 1 28.84 -11.05 -3.40
CA MET A 1 28.12 -12.29 -3.76
C MET A 1 27.88 -13.14 -2.50
N PHE A 2 27.16 -12.60 -1.49
CA PHE A 2 26.96 -13.29 -0.21
C PHE A 2 25.67 -12.90 0.54
N PHE A 3 24.67 -12.34 -0.14
CA PHE A 3 23.43 -11.86 0.50
C PHE A 3 22.14 -12.61 0.10
N LEU A 4 22.25 -13.72 -0.66
CA LEU A 4 21.09 -14.34 -1.32
C LEU A 4 20.63 -15.70 -0.74
N PHE A 5 21.13 -16.14 0.42
CA PHE A 5 20.95 -17.54 0.85
C PHE A 5 20.21 -17.81 2.17
N LEU A 6 19.50 -16.84 2.75
CA LEU A 6 18.76 -17.06 3.99
C LEU A 6 17.28 -16.71 3.84
N CYS A 7 16.51 -17.62 3.22
CA CYS A 7 15.06 -17.62 3.39
C CYS A 7 14.45 -18.98 3.03
N VAL A 8 14.79 -20.01 3.82
CA VAL A 8 14.01 -21.25 3.87
C VAL A 8 13.83 -21.61 5.34
N PHE A 9 12.67 -21.30 5.92
CA PHE A 9 12.22 -21.92 7.16
C PHE A 9 10.71 -22.21 7.09
N GLN A 10 10.38 -23.40 7.59
CA GLN A 10 9.13 -24.14 7.45
C GLN A 10 7.89 -23.49 8.07
N LEU A 11 6.75 -23.81 7.46
CA LEU A 11 5.38 -23.44 7.83
C LEU A 11 4.83 -24.32 8.97
N ASP A 12 4.08 -23.72 9.90
CA ASP A 12 3.15 -24.40 10.81
C ASP A 12 1.70 -24.05 10.40
N PRO A 13 0.82 -25.02 10.10
CA PRO A 13 -0.53 -24.75 9.63
C PRO A 13 -1.57 -24.96 10.74
N GLN A 14 -2.09 -23.89 11.33
CA GLN A 14 -3.50 -23.74 11.77
C GLN A 14 -3.75 -22.48 12.61
N THR A 15 -4.57 -21.53 12.13
CA THR A 15 -5.65 -20.84 12.91
C THR A 15 -6.50 -19.85 12.06
N VAL A 16 -7.53 -20.40 11.41
CA VAL A 16 -8.97 -20.01 11.34
C VAL A 16 -9.48 -18.53 11.50
N GLN A 17 -10.30 -18.13 10.51
CA GLN A 17 -11.57 -17.31 10.49
C GLN A 17 -11.64 -15.78 10.23
N SER A 18 -11.96 -15.48 8.95
CA SER A 18 -13.01 -14.60 8.38
C SER A 18 -13.13 -13.13 8.78
N LYS A 19 -12.83 -12.23 7.82
CA LYS A 19 -13.48 -10.91 7.68
C LYS A 19 -13.77 -10.61 6.21
N ASN A 20 -15.05 -10.77 5.83
CA ASN A 20 -15.55 -10.70 4.46
C ASN A 20 -15.53 -9.28 3.84
N TRP A 21 -14.75 -9.10 2.75
CA TRP A 21 -14.88 -8.05 1.70
C TRP A 21 -15.18 -8.68 0.30
N HIS A 22 -15.83 -9.86 0.31
CA HIS A 22 -16.37 -10.76 -0.75
C HIS A 22 -15.80 -10.76 -2.19
N MET A 23 -15.26 -11.85 -2.73
CA MET A 23 -14.20 -12.78 -2.30
C MET A 23 -13.84 -13.66 -3.49
N ASP A 24 -12.55 -13.87 -3.72
CA ASP A 24 -11.98 -15.06 -4.32
C ASP A 24 -10.76 -15.46 -3.51
N VAL A 25 -10.46 -16.74 -3.49
CA VAL A 25 -9.26 -17.25 -2.85
C VAL A 25 -8.32 -17.58 -3.99
N ILE A 26 -7.18 -16.89 -4.05
CA ILE A 26 -6.06 -17.28 -4.90
C ILE A 26 -5.03 -17.92 -3.98
N GLU A 27 -4.86 -19.24 -4.12
CA GLU A 27 -3.76 -19.95 -3.48
C GLU A 27 -2.44 -19.48 -4.09
N MET A 28 -1.53 -19.00 -3.24
CA MET A 28 -0.15 -18.71 -3.62
C MET A 28 0.77 -19.23 -2.51
N ASN A 29 1.50 -20.32 -2.80
CA ASN A 29 2.51 -20.94 -1.94
C ASN A 29 2.06 -21.43 -0.55
N GLY A 30 0.83 -21.96 -0.43
CA GLY A 30 0.39 -22.71 0.75
C GLY A 30 -0.05 -21.88 1.97
N ILE A 31 -0.15 -20.55 1.83
CA ILE A 31 -0.70 -19.64 2.84
C ILE A 31 -2.04 -19.08 2.32
N LYS A 32 -3.10 -19.17 3.14
CA LYS A 32 -4.44 -18.69 2.79
C LYS A 32 -4.48 -17.16 2.83
N VAL A 33 -4.56 -16.53 1.66
CA VAL A 33 -4.79 -15.08 1.53
C VAL A 33 -6.15 -14.86 0.84
N GLU A 34 -7.04 -14.15 1.53
CA GLU A 34 -8.41 -13.83 1.12
C GLU A 34 -8.39 -12.60 0.15
N PHE A 35 -8.66 -12.78 -1.18
CA PHE A 35 -8.72 -11.66 -2.16
C PHE A 35 -9.79 -11.74 -3.28
N SER A 36 -10.82 -10.88 -3.24
CA SER A 36 -11.90 -10.69 -4.24
C SER A 36 -11.41 -10.31 -5.66
N MET A 37 -11.00 -11.29 -6.48
CA MET A 37 -10.38 -11.01 -7.80
C MET A 37 -10.98 -11.72 -9.05
N LYS A 38 -11.89 -12.70 -8.97
CA LYS A 38 -12.41 -13.37 -10.21
C LYS A 38 -13.56 -12.63 -10.89
N ARG A 39 -14.04 -11.50 -10.37
CA ARG A 39 -15.07 -10.69 -11.05
C ARG A 39 -14.56 -9.40 -11.70
N GLU A 40 -13.32 -9.01 -11.46
CA GLU A 40 -12.78 -7.75 -11.99
C GLU A 40 -11.83 -7.99 -13.17
N ARG A 41 -12.11 -7.36 -14.31
CA ARG A 41 -11.15 -7.25 -15.42
C ARG A 41 -9.95 -6.36 -15.05
N SER A 42 -10.06 -5.61 -13.95
CA SER A 42 -9.01 -4.76 -13.39
C SER A 42 -8.21 -5.53 -12.35
N LYS A 43 -6.89 -5.35 -12.35
CA LYS A 43 -5.99 -5.89 -11.33
C LYS A 43 -5.91 -5.02 -10.07
N VAL A 44 -6.62 -3.88 -10.04
CA VAL A 44 -6.76 -2.97 -8.89
C VAL A 44 -8.15 -3.12 -8.27
N PRO A 45 -8.26 -3.32 -6.94
CA PRO A 45 -9.54 -3.49 -6.24
C PRO A 45 -10.56 -2.39 -6.53
N TYR A 46 -11.83 -2.75 -6.68
CA TYR A 46 -12.90 -1.79 -6.95
C TYR A 46 -12.97 -0.64 -5.94
N ILE A 47 -12.92 -0.93 -4.63
CA ILE A 47 -12.89 0.09 -3.58
C ILE A 47 -11.76 1.11 -3.77
N VAL A 48 -10.56 0.66 -4.11
CA VAL A 48 -9.41 1.53 -4.37
C VAL A 48 -9.69 2.43 -5.57
N ARG A 49 -10.17 1.85 -6.68
CA ARG A 49 -10.49 2.61 -7.89
C ARG A 49 -11.56 3.65 -7.66
N GLN A 50 -12.67 3.28 -7.01
CA GLN A 50 -13.78 4.22 -6.79
C GLN A 50 -13.42 5.36 -5.84
N CYS A 51 -12.69 5.07 -4.76
CA CYS A 51 -12.23 6.13 -3.87
C CYS A 51 -11.24 7.07 -4.58
N ILE A 52 -10.28 6.54 -5.36
CA ILE A 52 -9.35 7.35 -6.16
C ILE A 52 -10.10 8.22 -7.17
N GLU A 53 -10.99 7.62 -7.96
CA GLU A 53 -11.77 8.32 -8.99
C GLU A 53 -12.59 9.47 -8.39
N GLU A 54 -13.25 9.24 -7.24
CA GLU A 54 -14.06 10.28 -6.61
C GLU A 54 -13.20 11.39 -5.97
N VAL A 55 -12.04 11.05 -5.36
CA VAL A 55 -11.09 12.06 -4.86
C VAL A 55 -10.51 12.90 -6.00
N GLU A 56 -10.15 12.30 -7.13
CA GLU A 56 -9.65 13.06 -8.28
C GLU A 56 -10.74 13.95 -8.90
N LYS A 57 -11.98 13.47 -8.92
CA LYS A 57 -13.12 14.17 -9.50
C LYS A 57 -13.51 15.43 -8.73
N ARG A 58 -13.50 15.39 -7.38
CA ARG A 58 -13.99 16.52 -6.56
C ARG A 58 -13.18 16.85 -5.31
N GLY A 59 -12.23 16.01 -4.92
CA GLY A 59 -11.41 16.17 -3.72
C GLY A 59 -10.01 16.70 -3.95
N ILE A 60 -9.56 16.83 -5.20
CA ILE A 60 -8.16 17.10 -5.50
C ILE A 60 -7.69 18.48 -4.99
N ASP A 61 -8.61 19.44 -4.90
CA ASP A 61 -8.36 20.80 -4.40
C ASP A 61 -8.74 20.96 -2.90
N GLU A 62 -9.25 19.92 -2.24
CA GLU A 62 -9.66 19.97 -0.83
C GLU A 62 -8.44 20.14 0.09
N VAL A 63 -8.45 21.19 0.91
CA VAL A 63 -7.32 21.50 1.79
C VAL A 63 -7.11 20.38 2.81
N GLY A 64 -5.92 19.79 2.79
CA GLY A 64 -5.55 18.71 3.68
C GLY A 64 -6.18 17.36 3.33
N ILE A 65 -6.60 17.14 2.08
CA ILE A 65 -7.10 15.84 1.62
C ILE A 65 -6.14 14.71 2.03
N TYR A 66 -6.69 13.59 2.51
CA TYR A 66 -5.99 12.49 3.20
C TYR A 66 -5.39 12.79 4.57
N ARG A 67 -4.99 14.02 4.88
CA ARG A 67 -4.52 14.40 6.22
C ARG A 67 -5.67 14.63 7.19
N ILE A 68 -6.72 15.34 6.76
CA ILE A 68 -7.93 15.57 7.53
C ILE A 68 -8.74 14.27 7.57
N SER A 69 -9.26 13.93 8.75
CA SER A 69 -10.10 12.76 8.93
C SER A 69 -11.55 13.12 8.66
N GLY A 70 -12.21 12.33 7.80
CA GLY A 70 -13.67 12.36 7.68
C GLY A 70 -14.37 11.78 8.91
N VAL A 71 -15.69 11.91 8.92
CA VAL A 71 -16.54 11.39 10.01
C VAL A 71 -16.43 9.87 10.07
N ALA A 72 -16.14 9.33 11.26
CA ALA A 72 -15.87 7.89 11.43
C ALA A 72 -17.07 7.01 11.07
N THR A 73 -18.30 7.43 11.39
CA THR A 73 -19.53 6.70 11.05
C THR A 73 -19.71 6.59 9.54
N ASP A 74 -19.37 7.65 8.81
CA ASP A 74 -19.46 7.72 7.36
C ASP A 74 -18.44 6.78 6.70
N ILE A 75 -17.21 6.77 7.21
CA ILE A 75 -16.16 5.82 6.78
C ILE A 75 -16.63 4.36 6.98
N GLN A 76 -17.22 4.05 8.13
CA GLN A 76 -17.72 2.69 8.40
C GLN A 76 -18.93 2.33 7.52
N ALA A 77 -19.81 3.29 7.23
CA ALA A 77 -20.94 3.09 6.33
C ALA A 77 -20.48 2.80 4.89
N LEU A 78 -19.49 3.54 4.38
CA LEU A 78 -18.88 3.27 3.07
C LEU A 78 -18.22 1.90 3.01
N LYS A 79 -17.45 1.54 4.04
CA LYS A 79 -16.88 0.20 4.18
C LYS A 79 -17.96 -0.89 4.06
N ALA A 80 -19.02 -0.80 4.86
CA ALA A 80 -20.10 -1.78 4.84
C ALA A 80 -20.81 -1.86 3.47
N ALA A 81 -20.94 -0.72 2.77
CA ALA A 81 -21.50 -0.68 1.43
C ALA A 81 -20.60 -1.38 0.40
N PHE A 82 -19.27 -1.19 0.47
CA PHE A 82 -18.31 -1.93 -0.35
C PHE A 82 -18.32 -3.44 -0.03
N ASP A 83 -18.41 -3.82 1.25
CA ASP A 83 -18.47 -5.23 1.70
C ASP A 83 -19.66 -6.02 1.16
N THR A 84 -20.79 -5.32 1.00
CA THR A 84 -22.07 -5.90 0.57
C THR A 84 -22.33 -5.72 -0.93
N ASN A 85 -21.39 -5.09 -1.65
CA ASN A 85 -21.47 -4.80 -3.09
C ASN A 85 -22.82 -4.15 -3.47
N THR A 86 -23.19 -3.10 -2.73
CA THR A 86 -24.44 -2.37 -2.99
C THR A 86 -24.38 -1.73 -4.38
N LYS A 87 -25.47 -1.87 -5.15
CA LYS A 87 -25.57 -1.23 -6.48
C LYS A 87 -25.56 0.30 -6.40
N ASP A 88 -25.81 0.84 -5.22
CA ASP A 88 -25.93 2.28 -4.96
C ASP A 88 -24.62 2.90 -4.45
N ILE A 89 -23.50 2.16 -4.44
CA ILE A 89 -22.21 2.67 -3.95
C ILE A 89 -21.79 3.96 -4.66
N LEU A 90 -22.07 4.10 -5.96
CA LEU A 90 -21.77 5.31 -6.72
C LEU A 90 -22.55 6.54 -6.22
N VAL A 91 -23.82 6.32 -5.82
CA VAL A 91 -24.68 7.38 -5.26
C VAL A 91 -24.20 7.74 -3.85
N MET A 92 -23.86 6.74 -3.03
CA MET A 92 -23.29 7.00 -1.71
C MET A 92 -21.98 7.79 -1.81
N LEU A 93 -21.09 7.44 -2.75
CA LEU A 93 -19.84 8.17 -2.97
C LEU A 93 -20.07 9.62 -3.43
N SER A 94 -21.10 9.91 -4.23
CA SER A 94 -21.36 11.29 -4.65
C SER A 94 -21.87 12.18 -3.51
N ASP A 95 -22.61 11.61 -2.57
CA ASP A 95 -23.31 12.37 -1.52
C ASP A 95 -22.47 12.58 -0.26
N MET A 96 -21.48 11.72 -0.03
CA MET A 96 -20.69 11.72 1.21
C MET A 96 -19.54 12.73 1.21
N ASP A 97 -19.09 13.12 2.41
CA ASP A 97 -17.94 14.00 2.55
C ASP A 97 -16.67 13.40 1.93
N ILE A 98 -15.86 14.23 1.28
CA ILE A 98 -14.69 13.74 0.55
C ILE A 98 -13.59 13.20 1.48
N ASN A 99 -13.49 13.73 2.71
CA ASN A 99 -12.57 13.22 3.71
C ASN A 99 -13.04 11.87 4.29
N ALA A 100 -14.35 11.56 4.21
CA ALA A 100 -14.85 10.22 4.53
C ALA A 100 -14.46 9.20 3.44
N ILE A 101 -14.46 9.58 2.17
CA ILE A 101 -14.01 8.72 1.06
C ILE A 101 -12.49 8.51 1.13
N ALA A 102 -11.71 9.58 1.32
CA ALA A 102 -10.27 9.49 1.57
C ALA A 102 -9.97 8.65 2.82
N GLY A 103 -10.78 8.79 3.87
CA GLY A 103 -10.72 7.95 5.07
C GLY A 103 -10.99 6.47 4.79
N THR A 104 -11.94 6.17 3.91
CA THR A 104 -12.28 4.81 3.48
C THR A 104 -11.14 4.16 2.70
N LEU A 105 -10.50 4.88 1.79
CA LEU A 105 -9.32 4.38 1.08
C LEU A 105 -8.18 4.03 2.04
N LYS A 106 -7.89 4.92 3.00
CA LYS A 106 -6.88 4.66 4.03
C LYS A 106 -7.25 3.45 4.90
N LEU A 107 -8.53 3.34 5.28
CA LEU A 107 -9.03 2.24 6.10
C LEU A 107 -8.84 0.90 5.38
N TYR A 108 -9.16 0.83 4.09
CA TYR A 108 -8.97 -0.38 3.27
C TYR A 108 -7.53 -0.91 3.37
N PHE A 109 -6.53 -0.08 3.08
CA PHE A 109 -5.12 -0.50 3.14
C PHE A 109 -4.65 -0.88 4.56
N ARG A 110 -5.18 -0.19 5.57
CA ARG A 110 -4.85 -0.46 6.97
C ARG A 110 -5.40 -1.80 7.45
N GLU A 111 -6.57 -2.20 6.97
CA GLU A 111 -7.26 -3.43 7.40
C GLU A 111 -6.99 -4.64 6.49
N LEU A 112 -6.15 -4.50 5.46
CA LEU A 112 -5.67 -5.66 4.70
C LEU A 112 -5.02 -6.69 5.65
N PRO A 113 -5.26 -8.00 5.43
CA PRO A 113 -4.64 -9.05 6.24
C PRO A 113 -3.11 -8.97 6.27
N GLU A 114 -2.51 -8.51 5.17
CA GLU A 114 -1.09 -8.22 5.04
C GLU A 114 -0.94 -6.78 4.47
N PRO A 115 0.05 -5.97 4.90
CA PRO A 115 0.30 -4.66 4.31
C PRO A 115 0.51 -4.72 2.79
N LEU A 116 0.19 -3.64 2.08
CA LEU A 116 0.32 -3.61 0.61
C LEU A 116 1.75 -3.89 0.16
N LEU A 117 2.75 -3.42 0.92
CA LEU A 117 4.17 -3.67 0.65
C LEU A 117 4.72 -4.95 1.30
N THR A 118 3.84 -5.83 1.78
CA THR A 118 4.08 -7.18 2.33
C THR A 118 4.95 -7.23 3.58
N ASP A 119 4.63 -8.14 4.50
CA ASP A 119 5.44 -8.34 5.71
C ASP A 119 6.81 -8.93 5.35
N ARG A 120 6.84 -9.81 4.34
CA ARG A 120 8.06 -10.47 3.88
C ARG A 120 9.11 -9.50 3.35
N LEU A 121 8.70 -8.43 2.66
CA LEU A 121 9.62 -7.45 2.08
C LEU A 121 9.89 -6.27 3.02
N TYR A 122 9.14 -6.12 4.11
CA TYR A 122 9.25 -4.99 5.03
C TYR A 122 10.69 -4.75 5.53
N PRO A 123 11.43 -5.74 6.06
CA PRO A 123 12.81 -5.51 6.53
C PRO A 123 13.73 -5.02 5.40
N ALA A 124 13.58 -5.60 4.21
CA ALA A 124 14.40 -5.22 3.06
C ALA A 124 14.09 -3.81 2.56
N PHE A 125 12.84 -3.34 2.66
CA PHE A 125 12.53 -1.93 2.39
C PHE A 125 13.19 -0.99 3.40
N MET A 126 13.17 -1.34 4.70
CA MET A 126 13.80 -0.52 5.75
C MET A 126 15.33 -0.46 5.59
N GLU A 127 15.97 -1.58 5.28
CA GLU A 127 17.41 -1.63 4.99
C GLU A 127 17.76 -0.91 3.69
N GLY A 128 16.97 -1.14 2.63
CA GLY A 128 17.18 -0.55 1.31
C GLY A 128 17.13 0.98 1.33
N ILE A 129 16.16 1.57 2.03
CA ILE A 129 16.05 3.03 2.12
C ILE A 129 17.20 3.66 2.93
N ALA A 130 17.78 2.91 3.87
CA ALA A 130 18.89 3.34 4.72
C ALA A 130 20.26 3.30 4.00
N LEU A 131 20.37 2.68 2.83
CA LEU A 131 21.62 2.64 2.06
C LEU A 131 22.14 4.06 1.78
N SER A 132 23.45 4.29 1.97
CA SER A 132 24.06 5.59 1.69
C SER A 132 24.45 5.77 0.23
N ASP A 133 24.83 4.67 -0.44
CA ASP A 133 25.20 4.69 -1.86
C ASP A 133 23.95 4.83 -2.76
N PRO A 134 23.85 5.88 -3.60
CA PRO A 134 22.66 6.11 -4.42
C PRO A 134 22.36 5.00 -5.42
N ALA A 135 23.39 4.43 -6.06
CA ALA A 135 23.21 3.38 -7.07
C ALA A 135 22.76 2.06 -6.44
N ALA A 136 23.33 1.68 -5.30
CA ALA A 136 22.90 0.52 -4.53
C ALA A 136 21.46 0.69 -4.01
N LYS A 137 21.11 1.89 -3.51
CA LYS A 137 19.75 2.22 -3.10
C LYS A 137 18.77 2.06 -4.26
N GLU A 138 19.08 2.65 -5.42
CA GLU A 138 18.23 2.55 -6.60
C GLU A 138 18.02 1.10 -7.04
N ASN A 139 19.10 0.34 -7.17
CA ASN A 139 19.01 -1.07 -7.53
C ASN A 139 18.18 -1.89 -6.53
N CYS A 140 18.40 -1.67 -5.23
CA CYS A 140 17.68 -2.36 -4.16
C CYS A 140 16.18 -2.03 -4.18
N MET A 141 15.83 -0.74 -4.13
CA MET A 141 14.44 -0.29 -4.10
C MET A 141 13.69 -0.76 -5.35
N MET A 142 14.29 -0.60 -6.54
CA MET A 142 13.67 -1.05 -7.78
C MET A 142 13.56 -2.58 -7.86
N HIS A 143 14.45 -3.35 -7.24
CA HIS A 143 14.31 -4.81 -7.13
C HIS A 143 13.16 -5.20 -6.20
N LEU A 144 13.02 -4.53 -5.05
CA LEU A 144 11.92 -4.77 -4.11
C LEU A 144 10.56 -4.47 -4.73
N LEU A 145 10.44 -3.36 -5.46
CA LEU A 145 9.22 -3.03 -6.20
C LEU A 145 8.84 -4.13 -7.21
N ARG A 146 9.81 -4.70 -7.93
CA ARG A 146 9.58 -5.82 -8.88
C ARG A 146 9.26 -7.15 -8.19
N SER A 147 9.63 -7.28 -6.93
CA SER A 147 9.44 -8.50 -6.13
C SER A 147 8.07 -8.56 -5.45
N LEU A 148 7.28 -7.47 -5.52
CA LEU A 148 5.91 -7.46 -5.06
C LEU A 148 5.04 -8.39 -5.92
N PRO A 149 4.04 -9.07 -5.32
CA PRO A 149 3.02 -9.76 -6.10
C PRO A 149 2.33 -8.80 -7.08
N ASP A 150 1.95 -9.30 -8.26
CA ASP A 150 1.30 -8.51 -9.32
C ASP A 150 0.11 -7.68 -8.82
N PRO A 151 -0.83 -8.22 -8.01
CA PRO A 151 -1.91 -7.43 -7.39
C PRO A 151 -1.43 -6.23 -6.58
N ASN A 152 -0.44 -6.46 -5.71
CA ASN A 152 0.14 -5.44 -4.83
C ASN A 152 0.86 -4.37 -5.63
N LEU A 153 1.69 -4.79 -6.58
CA LEU A 153 2.45 -3.88 -7.44
C LEU A 153 1.52 -2.95 -8.22
N ILE A 154 0.50 -3.50 -8.89
CA ILE A 154 -0.39 -2.68 -9.73
C ILE A 154 -1.22 -1.73 -8.87
N THR A 155 -1.74 -2.22 -7.74
CA THR A 155 -2.48 -1.37 -6.78
C THR A 155 -1.59 -0.26 -6.22
N PHE A 156 -0.33 -0.57 -5.89
CA PHE A 156 0.64 0.40 -5.41
C PHE A 156 0.99 1.45 -6.47
N LEU A 157 1.23 1.04 -7.72
CA LEU A 157 1.49 1.97 -8.82
C LEU A 157 0.30 2.90 -9.09
N SER A 158 -0.94 2.38 -9.06
CA SER A 158 -2.14 3.21 -9.18
C SER A 158 -2.28 4.22 -8.04
N LEU A 159 -1.95 3.81 -6.80
CA LEU A 159 -1.93 4.72 -5.67
C LEU A 159 -0.84 5.79 -5.82
N LEU A 160 0.38 5.43 -6.24
CA LEU A 160 1.47 6.39 -6.46
C LEU A 160 1.09 7.44 -7.51
N GLU A 161 0.47 7.02 -8.61
CA GLU A 161 0.00 7.93 -9.65
C GLU A 161 -1.04 8.91 -9.11
N HIS A 162 -2.02 8.39 -8.37
CA HIS A 162 -3.03 9.21 -7.70
C HIS A 162 -2.42 10.24 -6.73
N LEU A 163 -1.53 9.80 -5.84
CA LEU A 163 -0.89 10.68 -4.86
C LEU A 163 -0.02 11.76 -5.51
N LYS A 164 0.63 11.47 -6.64
CA LYS A 164 1.35 12.47 -7.43
C LYS A 164 0.41 13.56 -7.96
N ARG A 165 -0.73 13.17 -8.53
CA ARG A 165 -1.75 14.14 -9.00
C ARG A 165 -2.28 15.02 -7.87
N VAL A 166 -2.46 14.47 -6.68
CA VAL A 166 -2.83 15.25 -5.48
C VAL A 166 -1.71 16.23 -5.13
N ALA A 167 -0.45 15.79 -5.11
CA ALA A 167 0.68 16.66 -4.81
C ALA A 167 0.91 17.76 -5.86
N ASP A 168 0.57 17.53 -7.13
CA ASP A 168 0.61 18.57 -8.18
C ASP A 168 -0.33 19.75 -7.86
N LYS A 169 -1.33 19.54 -6.98
CA LYS A 169 -2.26 20.56 -6.47
C LYS A 169 -1.86 21.11 -5.11
N GLU A 170 -0.64 20.85 -4.63
CA GLU A 170 -0.10 21.34 -3.35
C GLU A 170 -0.34 22.85 -3.11
N PRO A 171 -0.19 23.76 -4.10
CA PRO A 171 -0.45 25.19 -3.87
C PRO A 171 -1.87 25.48 -3.35
N ILE A 172 -2.84 24.60 -3.65
CA ILE A 172 -4.24 24.72 -3.26
C ILE A 172 -4.51 23.83 -2.04
N ASN A 173 -4.36 22.51 -2.18
CA ASN A 173 -4.74 21.54 -1.16
C ASN A 173 -3.74 21.41 0.00
N LYS A 174 -2.54 22.01 -0.10
CA LYS A 174 -1.47 21.99 0.92
C LYS A 174 -0.87 20.61 1.23
N MET A 175 -1.05 19.63 0.33
CA MET A 175 -0.56 18.27 0.50
C MET A 175 0.64 17.99 -0.42
N SER A 176 1.85 18.24 0.09
CA SER A 176 3.11 17.88 -0.58
C SER A 176 3.33 16.37 -0.65
N LEU A 177 4.26 15.91 -1.49
CA LEU A 177 4.69 14.50 -1.52
C LEU A 177 5.13 14.02 -0.13
N HIS A 178 5.81 14.87 0.65
CA HIS A 178 6.21 14.54 2.02
C HIS A 178 4.99 14.39 2.94
N ASN A 179 4.01 15.29 2.87
CA ASN A 179 2.78 15.20 3.66
C ASN A 179 1.97 13.96 3.32
N LEU A 180 1.92 13.55 2.04
CA LEU A 180 1.28 12.30 1.64
C LEU A 180 2.09 11.08 2.13
N GLY A 181 3.42 11.18 2.09
CA GLY A 181 4.35 10.22 2.67
C GLY A 181 4.07 9.92 4.15
N THR A 182 3.84 10.95 4.97
CA THR A 182 3.54 10.79 6.41
C THR A 182 2.20 10.11 6.67
N VAL A 183 1.22 10.30 5.79
CA VAL A 183 -0.10 9.66 5.91
C VAL A 183 -0.05 8.20 5.45
N PHE A 184 0.53 7.94 4.28
CA PHE A 184 0.45 6.64 3.63
C PHE A 184 1.61 5.70 3.95
N GLY A 185 2.80 6.20 4.31
CA GLY A 185 3.95 5.37 4.72
C GLY A 185 3.58 4.29 5.75
N PRO A 186 3.13 4.68 6.96
CA PRO A 186 2.70 3.72 7.99
C PRO A 186 1.38 2.99 7.65
N THR A 187 0.63 3.46 6.66
CA THR A 187 -0.58 2.77 6.19
C THR A 187 -0.22 1.57 5.30
N LEU A 188 0.82 1.71 4.47
CA LEU A 188 1.21 0.72 3.46
C LEU A 188 2.31 -0.25 3.93
N LEU A 189 3.11 0.18 4.91
CA LEU A 189 4.19 -0.58 5.54
C LEU A 189 3.91 -0.67 7.03
N ARG A 190 3.85 -1.89 7.57
CA ARG A 190 3.68 -2.14 9.00
C ARG A 190 4.64 -3.26 9.40
N PRO A 191 5.28 -3.19 10.59
CA PRO A 191 6.03 -4.32 11.12
C PRO A 191 5.06 -5.49 11.36
N SER A 192 5.50 -6.72 11.12
CA SER A 192 4.69 -7.89 11.46
C SER A 192 4.51 -8.03 12.98
N GLU A 193 3.39 -8.58 13.44
CA GLU A 193 3.14 -8.80 14.89
C GLU A 193 4.24 -9.67 15.55
N SER A 194 4.90 -10.51 14.75
CA SER A 194 6.01 -11.37 15.18
C SER A 194 7.30 -10.60 15.53
N GLU A 195 7.49 -9.42 14.93
CA GLU A 195 8.65 -8.55 15.18
C GLU A 195 8.40 -7.61 16.37
N VAL A 196 7.16 -7.16 16.54
CA VAL A 196 6.75 -6.32 17.69
C VAL A 196 6.97 -7.05 19.02
N SER A 197 6.79 -8.38 19.03
CA SER A 197 6.92 -9.22 20.22
C SER A 197 8.37 -9.47 20.69
N LYS A 198 9.38 -9.17 19.86
CA LYS A 198 10.81 -9.39 20.17
C LYS A 198 11.50 -8.15 20.79
N GLY A 199 10.82 -7.01 20.87
CA GLY A 199 11.35 -5.78 21.47
C GLY A 199 11.11 -5.73 22.98
N HIS A 200 12.15 -5.92 23.78
CA HIS A 200 12.10 -5.66 25.23
C HIS A 200 11.77 -4.18 25.55
N ILE A 201 11.08 -3.98 26.68
CA ILE A 201 10.30 -2.80 27.13
C ILE A 201 11.08 -1.47 27.37
N THR A 202 12.34 -1.31 26.95
CA THR A 202 13.12 -0.11 27.34
C THR A 202 13.84 0.58 26.17
N LEU A 203 13.13 0.92 25.07
CA LEU A 203 13.46 2.03 24.15
C LEU A 203 12.35 2.26 23.08
N ALA A 204 11.10 1.95 23.40
CA ALA A 204 10.05 1.78 22.38
C ALA A 204 9.72 3.05 21.57
N SER A 205 9.86 4.25 22.14
CA SER A 205 9.53 5.51 21.45
C SER A 205 10.50 5.86 20.31
N ASP A 206 11.79 5.62 20.52
CA ASP A 206 12.85 6.06 19.60
C ASP A 206 12.96 5.08 18.42
N ILE A 207 12.74 3.79 18.68
CA ILE A 207 12.68 2.74 17.67
C ILE A 207 11.42 2.90 16.82
N TRP A 208 10.26 3.10 17.46
CA TRP A 208 8.99 3.30 16.75
C TRP A 208 9.02 4.55 15.87
N SER A 209 9.60 5.65 16.36
CA SER A 209 9.73 6.88 15.55
C SER A 209 10.71 6.72 14.40
N HIS A 210 11.80 5.97 14.56
CA HIS A 210 12.73 5.65 13.47
C HIS A 210 12.06 4.79 12.39
N ASP A 211 11.29 3.77 12.77
CA ASP A 211 10.58 2.90 11.83
C ASP A 211 9.50 3.66 11.06
N VAL A 212 8.73 4.51 11.73
CA VAL A 212 7.74 5.37 11.05
C VAL A 212 8.44 6.29 10.05
N MET A 213 9.57 6.90 10.41
CA MET A 213 10.32 7.74 9.47
C MET A 213 10.84 6.96 8.27
N ALA A 214 11.35 5.74 8.47
CA ALA A 214 11.78 4.87 7.37
C ALA A 214 10.61 4.51 6.44
N GLN A 215 9.43 4.19 6.98
CA GLN A 215 8.21 3.93 6.19
C GLN A 215 7.82 5.14 5.33
N VAL A 216 7.90 6.35 5.90
CA VAL A 216 7.67 7.61 5.16
C VAL A 216 8.68 7.76 4.03
N GLN A 217 9.97 7.51 4.29
CA GLN A 217 11.03 7.64 3.30
C GLN A 217 10.90 6.61 2.17
N VAL A 218 10.47 5.37 2.46
CA VAL A 218 10.21 4.35 1.43
C VAL A 218 9.14 4.83 0.44
N LEU A 219 8.02 5.35 0.94
CA LEU A 219 6.96 5.86 0.07
C LEU A 219 7.41 7.13 -0.68
N LEU A 220 8.06 8.06 0.03
CA LEU A 220 8.56 9.30 -0.55
C LEU A 220 9.57 9.04 -1.68
N TYR A 221 10.43 8.03 -1.51
CA TYR A 221 11.35 7.58 -2.54
C TYR A 221 10.60 7.30 -3.85
N TYR A 222 9.60 6.41 -3.85
CA TYR A 222 8.85 6.10 -5.08
C TYR A 222 8.02 7.28 -5.61
N LEU A 223 7.51 8.12 -4.73
CA LEU A 223 6.77 9.32 -5.10
C LEU A 223 7.64 10.36 -5.83
N GLN A 224 8.94 10.42 -5.54
CA GLN A 224 9.87 11.36 -6.19
C GLN A 224 10.45 10.84 -7.50
N HIS A 225 10.39 9.53 -7.77
CA HIS A 225 10.89 8.96 -9.02
C HIS A 225 9.92 9.22 -10.18
N PRO A 226 10.41 9.25 -11.45
CA PRO A 226 9.54 9.33 -12.62
C PRO A 226 8.43 8.27 -12.60
N PRO A 227 7.30 8.48 -13.30
CA PRO A 227 6.25 7.47 -13.40
C PRO A 227 6.83 6.11 -13.81
N ILE A 228 6.59 5.09 -12.98
CA ILE A 228 7.07 3.74 -13.21
C ILE A 228 5.93 2.95 -13.83
N SER A 229 6.04 2.57 -15.11
CA SER A 229 4.97 1.77 -15.72
C SER A 229 5.12 0.28 -15.37
N PHE A 230 3.98 -0.38 -15.15
CA PHE A 230 3.96 -1.84 -14.96
C PHE A 230 4.61 -2.59 -16.13
N ALA A 231 4.41 -2.11 -17.36
CA ALA A 231 4.97 -2.70 -18.57
C ALA A 231 6.51 -2.62 -18.61
N GLU A 232 7.10 -1.51 -18.18
CA GLU A 232 8.56 -1.36 -18.08
C GLU A 232 9.17 -2.23 -16.99
N LEU A 233 8.48 -2.39 -15.86
CA LEU A 233 8.94 -3.27 -14.78
C LEU A 233 9.00 -4.73 -15.23
N LYS A 234 8.00 -5.21 -15.97
CA LYS A 234 7.94 -6.60 -16.46
C LYS A 234 8.82 -6.86 -17.68
N ARG A 235 8.98 -5.90 -18.59
CA ARG A 235 9.93 -6.04 -19.73
C ARG A 235 11.34 -6.34 -19.22
N ASN A 236 11.77 -5.68 -18.16
CA ASN A 236 13.10 -5.84 -17.59
C ASN A 236 13.30 -7.16 -16.81
N THR A 237 12.22 -7.83 -16.36
CA THR A 237 12.33 -9.16 -15.71
C THR A 237 12.62 -10.27 -16.72
N LEU A 238 12.14 -10.15 -17.96
CA LEU A 238 12.32 -11.18 -19.00
C LEU A 238 13.75 -11.24 -19.56
N TYR A 239 14.49 -10.13 -19.57
CA TYR A 239 15.87 -10.10 -20.05
C TYR A 239 16.88 -10.73 -19.08
N PHE A 240 16.57 -10.80 -17.78
CA PHE A 240 17.43 -11.47 -16.80
C PHE A 240 17.17 -12.98 -16.68
N SER A 241 16.20 -13.53 -17.41
CA SER A 241 15.90 -14.97 -17.41
C SER A 241 16.46 -15.72 -18.62
N THR A 242 17.11 -15.02 -19.56
CA THR A 242 17.67 -15.62 -20.80
C THR A 242 19.18 -15.71 -20.85
N ASP A 243 19.90 -15.25 -19.82
CA ASP A 243 21.35 -15.45 -19.72
C ASP A 243 21.64 -16.49 -18.62
N VAL A 244 21.50 -17.76 -19.00
CA VAL A 244 22.11 -18.93 -18.33
C VAL A 244 23.22 -19.46 -19.23
#